data_AF-A0A317WVJ8-F1
#
_entry.id   AF-A0A317WVJ8-F1
#
_cell.length_a   1.000
_cell.length_b   1.000
_cell.length_c   1.000
_cell.angle_alpha   90.00
_cell.angle_beta   90.00
_cell.angle_gamma   90.00
#
_symmetry.space_group_name_H-M   'P 1'
#
loop_
_entity.id
_entity.type
_entity.pdbx_description
1 polymer ?
#
loop_
_entity_poly.entity_id
_entity_poly.type
_entity_poly.pdbx_seq_one_letter_code
_entity_poly.pdbx_strand_id
1 'polypeptide(L)'
;MPPTTTYDLLIIGTGFAGCTTALSYLQATHHLQPPPRIALLEAGKNGERCGGSRWTEALLRLDKNLNFDPGWIHEMARVSNGQADMEYCKKLGEEARKTVEYIESLGVGFLRHEEKDVLLEFETEQHFVMTQGGGWAMIQVLMNHIQRFENCDVFWETEGRELLTNGVGRVNGVKVRRENGMFESFYAKEVVLACGGFEGNPELLTQYVGGDVDNLGLIAPGLRYNRGQGLTMALSVGAATAGSFDGMHIELTDARSNKPNAAIYGHSYGILVNGDGERFCDEGKRHLFATFEGIAVELWRKQKNKGFLVIDGSIIERFRPGWVYGETDLEPVYADRIGELAEMLRVDGGMLEKTVREFNAACNEEPFDPMKLDGKATSGLKVNKSNWAKPLESPYYAFPVTARVVFTFGGVKVNTDSQVLDTKGVPIPGLWAAGELTGLYYNGNPPLTSVLRCLTFGRLAGTLLAKRFYTGDSG
;
A
#
# COMPACT_ATOMS: atom_id res chain seq x y z
N MET A 1 39.47 4.48 20.27
CA MET A 1 38.05 4.18 20.03
C MET A 1 37.32 5.51 20.01
N PRO A 2 36.65 5.93 18.93
CA PRO A 2 35.70 7.01 19.06
C PRO A 2 34.49 6.48 19.85
N PRO A 3 33.82 7.32 20.65
CA PRO A 3 32.66 6.89 21.42
C PRO A 3 31.56 6.48 20.43
N THR A 4 31.15 5.22 20.45
CA THR A 4 29.88 4.82 19.85
C THR A 4 28.78 5.51 20.65
N THR A 5 28.33 6.66 20.16
CA THR A 5 27.16 7.35 20.70
C THR A 5 26.03 6.31 20.82
N THR A 6 25.65 6.03 22.05
CA THR A 6 24.58 5.07 22.34
C THR A 6 23.27 5.84 22.38
N TYR A 7 22.33 5.47 21.52
CA TYR A 7 20.99 6.03 21.47
C TYR A 7 20.07 5.28 22.44
N ASP A 8 18.97 5.91 22.85
CA ASP A 8 17.90 5.21 23.55
C ASP A 8 17.00 4.48 22.56
N LEU A 9 16.83 5.04 21.36
CA LEU A 9 16.01 4.46 20.29
C LEU A 9 16.63 4.68 18.90
N LEU A 10 16.73 3.60 18.13
CA LEU A 10 17.03 3.64 16.69
C LEU A 10 15.77 3.29 15.89
N ILE A 11 15.46 4.10 14.88
CA ILE A 11 14.33 3.88 13.97
C ILE A 11 14.90 3.78 12.56
N ILE A 12 14.62 2.66 11.88
CA ILE A 12 15.13 2.40 10.53
C ILE A 12 14.00 2.60 9.54
N GLY A 13 14.13 3.60 8.66
CA GLY A 13 13.13 4.01 7.67
C GLY A 13 12.37 5.27 8.08
N THR A 14 12.18 6.18 7.12
CA THR A 14 11.52 7.47 7.37
C THR A 14 10.17 7.61 6.64
N GLY A 15 9.51 6.50 6.34
CA GLY A 15 8.12 6.48 5.89
C GLY A 15 7.13 6.85 7.01
N PHE A 16 5.84 6.64 6.77
CA PHE A 16 4.78 6.98 7.74
C PHE A 16 4.99 6.34 9.12
N ALA A 17 5.33 5.05 9.17
CA ALA A 17 5.54 4.33 10.42
C ALA A 17 6.73 4.89 11.20
N GLY A 18 7.90 5.05 10.55
CA GLY A 18 9.09 5.56 11.20
C GLY A 18 8.93 7.00 11.71
N CYS A 19 8.33 7.88 10.88
CA CYS A 19 8.04 9.26 11.29
C CYS A 19 7.09 9.33 12.47
N THR A 20 6.00 8.55 12.47
CA THR A 20 5.03 8.58 13.58
C THR A 20 5.58 7.93 14.85
N THR A 21 6.40 6.88 14.75
CA THR A 21 7.15 6.34 15.89
C THR A 21 8.07 7.39 16.50
N ALA A 22 8.88 8.04 15.68
CA ALA A 22 9.82 9.06 16.13
C ALA A 22 9.09 10.21 16.83
N LEU A 23 8.08 10.79 16.17
CA LEU A 23 7.42 11.98 16.67
C LEU A 23 6.62 11.70 17.95
N SER A 24 5.89 10.58 18.01
CA SER A 24 5.15 10.21 19.21
C SER A 24 6.07 9.92 20.40
N TYR A 25 7.22 9.26 20.17
CA TYR A 25 8.23 9.07 21.21
C TYR A 25 8.78 10.41 21.70
N LEU A 26 9.24 11.27 20.79
CA LEU A 26 9.81 12.59 21.11
C LEU A 26 8.82 13.46 21.90
N GLN A 27 7.57 13.56 21.44
CA GLN A 27 6.54 14.31 22.15
C GLN A 27 6.21 13.69 23.50
N ALA A 28 6.25 12.37 23.64
CA ALA A 28 6.01 11.74 24.93
C ALA A 28 7.17 11.97 25.91
N THR A 29 8.41 12.18 25.46
CA THR A 29 9.61 12.26 26.32
C THR A 29 10.27 13.65 26.42
N HIS A 30 9.79 14.66 25.69
CA HIS A 30 10.43 15.98 25.61
C HIS A 30 10.60 16.72 26.94
N HIS A 31 9.80 16.38 27.95
CA HIS A 31 9.86 16.99 29.28
C HIS A 31 10.91 16.37 30.20
N LEU A 32 11.57 15.28 29.78
CA LEU A 32 12.60 14.59 30.55
C LEU A 32 13.94 15.35 30.54
N GLN A 33 14.71 15.22 31.61
CA GLN A 33 16.02 15.85 31.76
C GLN A 33 17.07 14.83 32.28
N PRO A 34 18.08 14.45 31.45
CA PRO A 34 18.20 14.77 30.02
C PRO A 34 17.12 14.06 29.19
N PRO A 35 16.70 14.62 28.04
CA PRO A 35 15.79 13.92 27.14
C PRO A 35 16.51 12.72 26.49
N PRO A 36 15.80 11.60 26.24
CA PRO A 36 16.39 10.44 25.57
C PRO A 36 16.84 10.80 24.15
N ARG A 37 17.97 10.26 23.71
CA ARG A 37 18.51 10.51 22.37
C ARG A 37 18.00 9.46 21.39
N ILE A 38 17.53 9.89 20.23
CA ILE A 38 17.08 8.98 19.18
C ILE A 38 17.77 9.25 17.84
N ALA A 39 17.81 8.23 16.98
CA ALA A 39 18.30 8.37 15.62
C ALA A 39 17.35 7.72 14.60
N LEU A 40 17.08 8.44 13.52
CA LEU A 40 16.30 7.98 12.35
C LEU A 40 17.26 7.73 11.20
N LEU A 41 17.23 6.53 10.65
CA LEU A 41 18.11 6.13 9.55
C LEU A 41 17.31 5.99 8.25
N GLU A 42 17.81 6.60 7.18
CA GLU A 42 17.22 6.56 5.84
C GLU A 42 18.26 6.10 4.83
N ALA A 43 17.90 5.15 3.97
CA ALA A 43 18.77 4.65 2.92
C ALA A 43 18.93 5.65 1.77
N GLY A 44 17.90 6.46 1.52
CA GLY A 44 17.89 7.45 0.45
C GLY A 44 18.56 8.76 0.83
N LYS A 45 18.73 9.62 -0.19
CA LYS A 45 19.20 10.99 -0.02
C LYS A 45 18.14 11.87 0.65
N ASN A 46 18.58 12.94 1.29
CA ASN A 46 17.67 13.97 1.77
C ASN A 46 16.82 14.49 0.60
N GLY A 47 15.50 14.52 0.78
CA GLY A 47 14.53 14.94 -0.24
C GLY A 47 14.18 13.87 -1.29
N GLU A 48 14.90 12.75 -1.38
CA GLU A 48 14.54 11.63 -2.26
C GLU A 48 13.36 10.83 -1.67
N ARG A 49 13.48 10.47 -0.38
CA ARG A 49 12.58 9.62 0.43
C ARG A 49 12.29 8.26 -0.22
N CYS A 50 12.72 7.20 0.46
CA CYS A 50 12.51 5.82 0.03
C CYS A 50 11.08 5.33 0.27
N GLY A 51 10.70 4.27 -0.45
CA GLY A 51 9.41 3.61 -0.32
C GLY A 51 8.23 4.37 -0.95
N GLY A 52 7.01 3.95 -0.60
CA GLY A 52 5.76 4.42 -1.21
C GLY A 52 5.16 5.68 -0.58
N SER A 53 5.56 6.07 0.65
CA SER A 53 4.88 7.12 1.42
C SER A 53 4.83 8.48 0.73
N ARG A 54 5.81 8.81 -0.13
CA ARG A 54 5.83 10.05 -0.91
C ARG A 54 4.84 10.04 -2.09
N TRP A 55 4.58 8.87 -2.66
CA TRP A 55 3.99 8.72 -3.99
C TRP A 55 2.51 8.37 -3.95
N THR A 56 1.97 8.09 -2.77
CA THR A 56 0.55 7.76 -2.57
C THR A 56 -0.27 9.02 -2.33
N GLU A 57 -1.53 9.03 -2.77
CA GLU A 57 -2.54 10.02 -2.36
C GLU A 57 -2.97 9.86 -0.88
N ALA A 58 -2.53 8.78 -0.22
CA ALA A 58 -2.85 8.48 1.17
C ALA A 58 -4.36 8.51 1.43
N LEU A 59 -5.08 7.69 0.65
CA LEU A 59 -6.50 7.40 0.82
C LEU A 59 -6.71 6.54 2.08
N LEU A 60 -7.71 6.90 2.89
CA LEU A 60 -7.98 6.36 4.21
C LEU A 60 -9.43 5.88 4.31
N ARG A 61 -9.62 4.64 4.74
CA ARG A 61 -10.92 3.96 4.90
C ARG A 61 -11.64 4.48 6.15
N LEU A 62 -12.14 5.70 6.07
CA LEU A 62 -12.79 6.43 7.15
C LEU A 62 -14.07 7.10 6.65
N ASP A 63 -15.06 7.25 7.55
CA ASP A 63 -16.24 8.07 7.27
C ASP A 63 -15.94 9.58 7.35
N LYS A 64 -16.96 10.41 7.10
CA LYS A 64 -16.90 11.88 7.20
C LYS A 64 -16.47 12.40 8.58
N ASN A 65 -16.63 11.60 9.63
CA ASN A 65 -16.30 11.92 11.02
C ASN A 65 -14.98 11.28 11.47
N LEU A 66 -14.18 10.75 10.53
CA LEU A 66 -12.93 10.03 10.78
C LEU A 66 -13.10 8.70 11.54
N ASN A 67 -14.32 8.17 11.65
CA ASN A 67 -14.50 6.83 12.20
C ASN A 67 -14.02 5.80 11.19
N PHE A 68 -13.30 4.80 11.68
CA PHE A 68 -12.85 3.69 10.85
C PHE A 68 -14.01 2.77 10.51
N ASP A 69 -13.96 2.20 9.30
CA ASP A 69 -15.02 1.33 8.80
C ASP A 69 -15.24 0.10 9.71
N PRO A 70 -16.44 -0.06 10.32
CA PRO A 70 -16.73 -1.21 11.17
C PRO A 70 -16.75 -2.54 10.40
N GLY A 71 -17.07 -2.51 9.10
CA GLY A 71 -17.10 -3.68 8.21
C GLY A 71 -15.71 -4.22 7.86
N TRP A 72 -14.64 -3.46 8.13
CA TRP A 72 -13.25 -3.86 7.85
C TRP A 72 -12.90 -5.26 8.38
N ILE A 73 -13.32 -5.56 9.61
CA ILE A 73 -12.93 -6.80 10.28
C ILE A 73 -13.53 -8.04 9.60
N HIS A 74 -14.76 -7.90 9.07
CA HIS A 74 -15.43 -8.96 8.34
C HIS A 74 -14.78 -9.17 6.97
N GLU A 75 -14.41 -8.07 6.31
CA GLU A 75 -13.72 -8.13 5.03
C GLU A 75 -12.33 -8.76 5.18
N MET A 76 -11.57 -8.40 6.22
CA MET A 76 -10.30 -9.04 6.55
C MET A 76 -10.44 -10.54 6.82
N ALA A 77 -11.45 -10.96 7.58
CA ALA A 77 -11.71 -12.38 7.83
C ALA A 77 -11.98 -13.13 6.51
N ARG A 78 -12.75 -12.52 5.61
CA ARG A 78 -13.12 -13.08 4.30
C ARG A 78 -11.91 -13.22 3.37
N VAL A 79 -11.09 -12.17 3.20
CA VAL A 79 -9.93 -12.22 2.29
C VAL A 79 -8.76 -13.01 2.86
N SER A 80 -8.62 -13.06 4.18
CA SER A 80 -7.54 -13.83 4.80
C SER A 80 -7.84 -15.31 4.94
N ASN A 81 -9.08 -15.74 4.71
CA ASN A 81 -9.53 -17.11 4.98
C ASN A 81 -9.17 -17.57 6.42
N GLY A 82 -9.31 -16.66 7.39
CA GLY A 82 -9.00 -16.89 8.80
C GLY A 82 -7.51 -16.89 9.18
N GLN A 83 -6.59 -16.56 8.26
CA GLN A 83 -5.14 -16.58 8.51
C GLN A 83 -4.60 -15.27 9.11
N ALA A 84 -5.33 -14.16 8.97
CA ALA A 84 -4.90 -12.87 9.50
C ALA A 84 -4.97 -12.84 11.03
N ASP A 85 -4.06 -12.08 11.64
CA ASP A 85 -4.12 -11.77 13.06
C ASP A 85 -5.29 -10.82 13.33
N MET A 86 -6.38 -11.39 13.85
CA MET A 86 -7.60 -10.65 14.12
C MET A 86 -7.49 -9.74 15.34
N GLU A 87 -6.56 -9.98 16.27
CA GLU A 87 -6.30 -9.07 17.40
C GLU A 87 -5.59 -7.82 16.91
N TYR A 88 -4.60 -7.97 16.02
CA TYR A 88 -3.97 -6.85 15.33
C TYR A 88 -4.98 -6.03 14.51
N CYS A 89 -5.88 -6.69 13.77
CA CYS A 89 -6.93 -6.00 13.00
C CYS A 89 -7.92 -5.23 13.89
N LYS A 90 -8.34 -5.81 15.02
CA LYS A 90 -9.19 -5.11 16.01
C LYS A 90 -8.48 -3.89 16.59
N LYS A 91 -7.20 -4.05 16.96
CA LYS A 91 -6.39 -2.96 17.49
C LYS A 91 -6.28 -1.78 16.53
N LEU A 92 -6.14 -2.06 15.22
CA LEU A 92 -6.18 -1.02 14.19
C LEU A 92 -7.50 -0.24 14.23
N GLY A 93 -8.64 -0.94 14.25
CA GLY A 93 -9.96 -0.29 14.29
C GLY A 93 -10.17 0.59 15.53
N GLU A 94 -9.69 0.16 16.70
CA GLU A 94 -9.78 0.90 17.96
C GLU A 94 -8.93 2.19 17.97
N GLU A 95 -7.83 2.20 17.23
CA GLU A 95 -6.80 3.24 17.31
C GLU A 95 -6.68 4.11 16.05
N ALA A 96 -7.29 3.71 14.94
CA ALA A 96 -7.20 4.42 13.66
C ALA A 96 -7.71 5.86 13.79
N ARG A 97 -8.91 6.06 14.33
CA ARG A 97 -9.48 7.42 14.51
C ARG A 97 -8.57 8.32 15.36
N LYS A 98 -8.15 7.85 16.54
CA LYS A 98 -7.25 8.62 17.44
C LYS A 98 -5.94 8.98 16.75
N THR A 99 -5.45 8.09 15.90
CA THR A 99 -4.24 8.32 15.11
C THR A 99 -4.47 9.43 14.09
N VAL A 100 -5.57 9.39 13.34
CA VAL A 100 -5.85 10.39 12.31
C VAL A 100 -6.14 11.76 12.92
N GLU A 101 -6.89 11.82 14.03
CA GLU A 101 -7.09 13.05 14.82
C GLU A 101 -5.74 13.63 15.30
N TYR A 102 -4.83 12.77 15.77
CA TYR A 102 -3.48 13.17 16.12
C TYR A 102 -2.72 13.74 14.92
N ILE A 103 -2.74 13.07 13.77
CA ILE A 103 -2.07 13.54 12.54
C ILE A 103 -2.67 14.87 12.05
N GLU A 104 -3.99 15.02 12.13
CA GLU A 104 -4.68 16.28 11.81
C GLU A 104 -4.25 17.42 12.75
N SER A 105 -4.10 17.14 14.05
CA SER A 105 -3.64 18.12 15.05
C SER A 105 -2.21 18.64 14.80
N LEU A 106 -1.40 17.89 14.04
CA LEU A 106 -0.07 18.32 13.61
C LEU A 106 -0.09 19.29 12.42
N GLY A 107 -1.28 19.52 11.83
CA GLY A 107 -1.47 20.41 10.68
C GLY A 107 -1.55 19.69 9.33
N VAL A 108 -1.75 18.36 9.31
CA VAL A 108 -2.03 17.64 8.07
C VAL A 108 -3.50 17.87 7.68
N GLY A 109 -3.72 18.38 6.47
CA GLY A 109 -5.07 18.57 5.93
C GLY A 109 -5.67 17.26 5.42
N PHE A 110 -6.95 17.04 5.69
CA PHE A 110 -7.70 15.89 5.19
C PHE A 110 -8.95 16.33 4.44
N LEU A 111 -9.17 15.75 3.27
CA LEU A 111 -10.39 15.91 2.47
C LEU A 111 -11.35 14.77 2.79
N ARG A 112 -12.58 15.10 3.19
CA ARG A 112 -13.65 14.13 3.46
C ARG A 112 -14.43 13.97 2.16
N HIS A 113 -14.09 12.94 1.38
CA HIS A 113 -14.68 12.70 0.07
C HIS A 113 -15.99 11.94 0.22
N GLU A 114 -17.06 12.49 -0.33
CA GLU A 114 -18.35 11.80 -0.52
C GLU A 114 -18.34 11.23 -1.94
N GLU A 115 -18.39 9.90 -2.06
CA GLU A 115 -18.42 9.20 -3.32
C GLU A 115 -19.86 9.10 -3.85
N LYS A 116 -20.08 9.57 -5.08
CA LYS A 116 -21.41 9.72 -5.68
C LYS A 116 -21.62 8.86 -6.91
N ASP A 117 -20.53 8.37 -7.50
CA ASP A 117 -20.53 7.69 -8.78
C ASP A 117 -19.99 6.26 -8.71
N VAL A 118 -19.34 5.87 -7.61
CA VAL A 118 -18.81 4.52 -7.37
C VAL A 118 -19.38 3.92 -6.10
N LEU A 119 -20.07 2.78 -6.20
CA LEU A 119 -20.50 2.04 -5.02
C LEU A 119 -19.30 1.52 -4.22
N LEU A 120 -19.09 2.09 -3.03
CA LEU A 120 -18.11 1.60 -2.07
C LEU A 120 -18.61 0.32 -1.36
N GLU A 121 -17.73 -0.65 -1.17
CA GLU A 121 -17.94 -1.82 -0.29
C GLU A 121 -17.82 -1.51 1.21
N PHE A 122 -17.61 -0.24 1.56
CA PHE A 122 -17.31 0.21 2.92
C PHE A 122 -18.59 0.57 3.67
N GLU A 123 -18.61 0.31 4.98
CA GLU A 123 -19.71 0.76 5.86
C GLU A 123 -19.43 2.19 6.37
N THR A 124 -19.10 3.09 5.45
CA THR A 124 -18.70 4.49 5.71
C THR A 124 -19.65 5.51 5.10
N GLU A 125 -20.90 5.12 4.83
CA GLU A 125 -21.92 5.98 4.21
C GLU A 125 -21.44 6.61 2.88
N GLN A 126 -20.75 5.83 2.02
CA GLN A 126 -20.13 6.32 0.78
C GLN A 126 -19.05 7.39 0.98
N HIS A 127 -18.34 7.38 2.11
CA HIS A 127 -17.20 8.29 2.33
C HIS A 127 -15.87 7.56 2.38
N PHE A 128 -14.82 8.25 1.96
CA PHE A 128 -13.44 7.96 2.35
C PHE A 128 -12.69 9.27 2.56
N VAL A 129 -11.54 9.21 3.23
CA VAL A 129 -10.74 10.40 3.51
C VAL A 129 -9.47 10.38 2.67
N MET A 130 -9.05 11.54 2.18
CA MET A 130 -7.81 11.70 1.42
C MET A 130 -6.90 12.70 2.13
N THR A 131 -5.60 12.54 2.00
CA THR A 131 -4.65 13.53 2.50
C THR A 131 -4.54 14.68 1.51
N GLN A 132 -4.74 15.92 1.96
CA GLN A 132 -4.54 17.08 1.10
C GLN A 132 -3.06 17.21 0.72
N GLY A 133 -2.76 17.14 -0.58
CA GLY A 133 -1.39 17.11 -1.10
C GLY A 133 -0.69 15.75 -1.00
N GLY A 134 -1.46 14.69 -0.73
CA GLY A 134 -1.01 13.31 -0.69
C GLY A 134 -0.01 13.00 0.42
N GLY A 135 0.57 11.82 0.34
CA GLY A 135 1.52 11.30 1.32
C GLY A 135 2.80 12.13 1.45
N TRP A 136 3.24 12.79 0.37
CA TRP A 136 4.35 13.73 0.42
C TRP A 136 4.09 14.88 1.39
N ALA A 137 2.93 15.54 1.29
CA ALA A 137 2.58 16.64 2.17
C ALA A 137 2.55 16.19 3.65
N MET A 138 1.97 15.02 3.92
CA MET A 138 1.96 14.44 5.27
C MET A 138 3.38 14.18 5.80
N ILE A 139 4.26 13.56 5.01
CA ILE A 139 5.65 13.31 5.42
C ILE A 139 6.38 14.62 5.72
N GLN A 140 6.17 15.67 4.93
CA GLN A 140 6.77 16.98 5.18
C GLN A 140 6.33 17.55 6.53
N VAL A 141 5.03 17.51 6.84
CA VAL A 141 4.52 17.96 8.15
C VAL A 141 5.17 17.18 9.29
N LEU A 142 5.17 15.84 9.23
CA LEU A 142 5.75 15.00 10.28
C LEU A 142 7.24 15.29 10.50
N MET A 143 8.00 15.39 9.42
CA MET A 143 9.44 15.61 9.49
C MET A 143 9.79 17.02 9.96
N ASN A 144 9.01 18.03 9.59
CA ASN A 144 9.15 19.38 10.11
C ASN A 144 8.92 19.45 11.62
N HIS A 145 8.03 18.62 12.19
CA HIS A 145 7.89 18.51 13.64
C HIS A 145 9.07 17.80 14.28
N ILE A 146 9.52 16.67 13.71
CA ILE A 146 10.66 15.88 14.22
C ILE A 146 11.93 16.75 14.29
N GLN A 147 12.20 17.54 13.26
CA GLN A 147 13.40 18.38 13.17
C GLN A 147 13.47 19.52 14.20
N ARG A 148 12.39 19.80 14.94
CA ARG A 148 12.40 20.78 16.03
C ARG A 148 12.99 20.23 17.33
N PHE A 149 13.19 18.91 17.42
CA PHE A 149 13.74 18.25 18.60
C PHE A 149 15.26 18.09 18.46
N GLU A 150 16.02 18.74 19.35
CA GLU A 150 17.50 18.67 19.35
C GLU A 150 18.04 17.27 19.72
N ASN A 151 17.21 16.42 20.35
CA ASN A 151 17.56 15.06 20.75
C ASN A 151 17.26 14.00 19.67
N CYS A 152 16.98 14.40 18.43
CA CYS A 152 16.71 13.53 17.29
C CYS A 152 17.73 13.74 16.16
N ASP A 153 18.63 12.77 15.96
CA ASP A 153 19.55 12.77 14.83
C ASP A 153 18.90 12.09 13.60
N VAL A 154 18.98 12.71 12.41
CA VAL A 154 18.48 12.12 11.16
C VAL A 154 19.65 11.83 10.22
N PHE A 155 19.84 10.56 9.89
CA PHE A 155 20.93 10.08 9.04
C PHE A 155 20.42 9.63 7.68
N TRP A 156 20.83 10.35 6.64
CA TRP A 156 20.59 10.00 5.24
C TRP A 156 21.67 9.08 4.71
N GLU A 157 21.39 8.40 3.59
CA GLU A 157 22.33 7.50 2.91
C GLU A 157 22.96 6.49 3.89
N THR A 158 22.11 5.95 4.76
CA THR A 158 22.43 5.10 5.90
C THR A 158 21.54 3.86 5.87
N GLU A 159 21.99 2.83 5.17
CA GLU A 159 21.20 1.62 4.94
C GLU A 159 21.50 0.57 6.01
N GLY A 160 20.49 0.15 6.78
CA GLY A 160 20.62 -0.97 7.74
C GLY A 160 20.93 -2.29 7.05
N ARG A 161 21.90 -3.05 7.58
CA ARG A 161 22.37 -4.31 6.98
C ARG A 161 22.34 -5.51 7.92
N GLU A 162 22.53 -5.31 9.22
CA GLU A 162 22.60 -6.40 10.20
C GLU A 162 22.17 -5.87 11.58
N LEU A 163 21.28 -6.58 12.28
CA LEU A 163 20.97 -6.27 13.67
C LEU A 163 22.11 -6.75 14.57
N LEU A 164 22.51 -5.89 15.51
CA LEU A 164 23.51 -6.22 16.51
C LEU A 164 22.81 -6.77 17.76
N THR A 165 23.40 -7.81 18.35
CA THR A 165 22.92 -8.41 19.60
C THR A 165 24.01 -8.42 20.67
N ASN A 166 23.60 -8.38 21.94
CA ASN A 166 24.51 -8.54 23.07
C ASN A 166 24.69 -10.04 23.44
N GLY A 167 25.50 -10.34 24.46
CA GLY A 167 25.83 -11.71 24.86
C GLY A 167 24.65 -12.56 25.36
N VAL A 168 23.48 -11.97 25.62
CA VAL A 168 22.25 -12.69 26.01
C VAL A 168 21.21 -12.73 24.88
N GLY A 169 21.58 -12.27 23.67
CA GLY A 169 20.72 -12.31 22.49
C GLY A 169 19.74 -11.13 22.34
N ARG A 170 19.81 -10.12 23.21
CA ARG A 170 19.00 -8.90 23.06
C ARG A 170 19.53 -8.05 21.91
N VAL A 171 18.65 -7.55 21.05
CA VAL A 171 18.99 -6.59 20.00
C VAL A 171 19.37 -5.26 20.65
N ASN A 172 20.54 -4.72 20.29
CA ASN A 172 21.10 -3.51 20.89
C ASN A 172 21.73 -2.55 19.87
N GLY A 173 21.39 -2.70 18.59
CA GLY A 173 21.90 -1.82 17.56
C GLY A 173 21.71 -2.36 16.15
N VAL A 174 22.30 -1.64 15.20
CA VAL A 174 22.32 -2.01 13.79
C VAL A 174 23.67 -1.64 13.18
N LYS A 175 24.18 -2.51 12.33
CA LYS A 175 25.29 -2.22 11.43
C LYS A 175 24.72 -1.70 10.11
N VAL A 176 25.24 -0.56 9.67
CA VAL A 176 24.75 0.17 8.50
C VAL A 176 25.83 0.26 7.43
N ARG A 177 25.41 0.35 6.17
CA ARG A 177 26.26 0.77 5.06
C ARG A 177 26.05 2.26 4.82
N ARG A 178 27.13 3.03 4.87
CA ARG A 178 27.15 4.47 4.57
C ARG A 178 27.36 4.73 3.07
N GLU A 179 27.08 5.95 2.61
CA GLU A 179 27.34 6.41 1.22
C GLU A 179 28.77 6.11 0.73
N ASN A 180 29.78 6.27 1.59
CA ASN A 180 31.18 5.98 1.28
C ASN A 180 31.50 4.48 1.12
N GLY A 181 30.48 3.61 1.20
CA GLY A 181 30.63 2.17 1.10
C GLY A 181 31.17 1.51 2.36
N MET A 182 31.44 2.23 3.46
CA MET A 182 31.94 1.65 4.69
C MET A 182 30.81 1.17 5.60
N PHE A 183 31.14 0.20 6.44
CA PHE A 183 30.25 -0.22 7.52
C PHE A 183 30.49 0.63 8.77
N GLU A 184 29.39 0.97 9.45
CA GLU A 184 29.38 1.65 10.75
C GLU A 184 28.38 0.95 11.67
N SER A 185 28.57 1.03 12.98
CA SER A 185 27.67 0.44 13.98
C SER A 185 26.99 1.53 14.79
N PHE A 186 25.67 1.51 14.81
CA PHE A 186 24.82 2.34 15.65
C PHE A 186 24.28 1.48 16.78
N TYR A 187 24.47 1.90 18.03
CA TYR A 187 23.99 1.16 19.21
C TYR A 187 22.80 1.87 19.83
N ALA A 188 21.81 1.11 20.26
CA ALA A 188 20.68 1.62 21.02
C ALA A 188 20.07 0.59 21.98
N LYS A 189 19.31 1.08 22.96
CA LYS A 189 18.54 0.20 23.87
C LYS A 189 17.40 -0.51 23.15
N GLU A 190 16.76 0.19 22.21
CA GLU A 190 15.60 -0.27 21.43
C GLU A 190 15.83 0.01 19.94
N VAL A 191 15.40 -0.91 19.07
CA VAL A 191 15.47 -0.79 17.62
C VAL A 191 14.09 -1.03 17.01
N VAL A 192 13.61 -0.08 16.22
CA VAL A 192 12.36 -0.18 15.45
C VAL A 192 12.66 -0.30 13.97
N LEU A 193 12.18 -1.36 13.35
CA LEU A 193 12.20 -1.57 11.91
C LEU A 193 10.93 -1.01 11.27
N ALA A 194 11.05 0.05 10.49
CA ALA A 194 9.97 0.71 9.76
C ALA A 194 10.33 0.86 8.26
N CYS A 195 10.89 -0.20 7.68
CA CYS A 195 11.67 -0.15 6.44
C CYS A 195 10.93 -0.53 5.15
N GLY A 196 9.59 -0.59 5.17
CA GLY A 196 8.81 -1.06 4.01
C GLY A 196 8.89 -2.57 3.77
N GLY A 197 8.38 -3.02 2.62
CA GLY A 197 8.39 -4.42 2.19
C GLY A 197 9.61 -4.83 1.36
N PHE A 198 9.39 -5.75 0.42
CA PHE A 198 10.42 -6.32 -0.44
C PHE A 198 10.09 -6.29 -1.94
N GLU A 199 9.06 -5.57 -2.36
CA GLU A 199 8.60 -5.44 -3.75
C GLU A 199 9.62 -4.79 -4.68
N GLY A 200 10.57 -4.03 -4.14
CA GLY A 200 11.70 -3.48 -4.89
C GLY A 200 12.85 -4.47 -5.12
N ASN A 201 12.74 -5.72 -4.65
CA ASN A 201 13.81 -6.72 -4.75
C ASN A 201 13.39 -7.91 -5.63
N PRO A 202 13.83 -7.94 -6.91
CA PRO A 202 13.55 -9.05 -7.82
C PRO A 202 14.00 -10.42 -7.31
N GLU A 203 15.08 -10.49 -6.52
CA GLU A 203 15.57 -11.75 -5.95
C GLU A 203 14.59 -12.31 -4.90
N LEU A 204 14.16 -11.47 -3.96
CA LEU A 204 13.17 -11.89 -2.95
C LEU A 204 11.79 -12.14 -3.57
N LEU A 205 11.40 -11.35 -4.57
CA LEU A 205 10.19 -11.62 -5.35
C LEU A 205 10.29 -12.97 -6.07
N THR A 206 11.40 -13.26 -6.74
CA THR A 206 11.59 -14.57 -7.39
C THR A 206 11.52 -15.71 -6.38
N GLN A 207 12.14 -15.53 -5.20
CA GLN A 207 12.17 -16.55 -4.15
C GLN A 207 10.79 -16.83 -3.56
N TYR A 208 10.01 -15.80 -3.25
CA TYR A 208 8.75 -15.94 -2.50
C TYR A 208 7.51 -15.95 -3.38
N VAL A 209 7.50 -15.11 -4.42
CA VAL A 209 6.34 -14.87 -5.29
C VAL A 209 6.40 -15.75 -6.55
N GLY A 210 7.59 -16.10 -7.02
CA GLY A 210 7.79 -17.02 -8.15
C GLY A 210 7.94 -16.33 -9.52
N GLY A 211 7.56 -17.03 -10.60
CA GLY A 211 7.86 -16.64 -11.99
C GLY A 211 7.23 -15.31 -12.46
N ASP A 212 7.72 -14.80 -13.59
CA ASP A 212 7.22 -13.60 -14.27
C ASP A 212 7.37 -12.27 -13.50
N VAL A 213 8.11 -12.23 -12.41
CA VAL A 213 8.37 -10.98 -11.66
C VAL A 213 9.16 -9.94 -12.48
N ASP A 214 9.95 -10.39 -13.46
CA ASP A 214 10.69 -9.50 -14.37
C ASP A 214 9.77 -8.65 -15.26
N ASN A 215 8.51 -9.06 -15.46
CA ASN A 215 7.53 -8.30 -16.23
C ASN A 215 6.59 -7.47 -15.34
N LEU A 216 6.81 -7.45 -14.02
CA LEU A 216 6.03 -6.69 -13.05
C LEU A 216 6.77 -5.40 -12.67
N GLY A 217 6.28 -4.26 -13.16
CA GLY A 217 6.87 -2.96 -12.85
C GLY A 217 6.52 -2.46 -11.45
N LEU A 218 7.33 -1.52 -10.93
CA LEU A 218 7.00 -0.78 -9.70
C LEU A 218 6.02 0.35 -10.03
N ILE A 219 4.99 0.56 -9.21
CA ILE A 219 4.03 1.66 -9.43
C ILE A 219 4.66 3.04 -9.21
N ALA A 220 5.70 3.11 -8.37
CA ALA A 220 6.38 4.34 -8.00
C ALA A 220 7.90 4.14 -7.85
N PRO A 221 8.72 5.15 -8.19
CA PRO A 221 10.17 5.01 -8.24
C PRO A 221 10.81 4.85 -6.85
N GLY A 222 10.14 5.29 -5.78
CA GLY A 222 10.63 5.12 -4.40
C GLY A 222 10.62 3.66 -3.93
N LEU A 223 9.79 2.80 -4.54
CA LEU A 223 9.67 1.39 -4.14
C LEU A 223 10.92 0.57 -4.44
N ARG A 224 11.83 1.04 -5.30
CA ARG A 224 13.12 0.38 -5.56
C ARG A 224 14.01 0.22 -4.31
N TYR A 225 13.71 0.96 -3.26
CA TYR A 225 14.40 0.88 -1.97
C TYR A 225 13.77 -0.13 -1.00
N ASN A 226 12.52 -0.55 -1.24
CA ASN A 226 11.84 -1.57 -0.45
C ASN A 226 12.37 -2.94 -0.85
N ARG A 227 13.59 -3.24 -0.41
CA ARG A 227 14.35 -4.42 -0.86
C ARG A 227 14.39 -5.54 0.18
N GLY A 228 13.59 -5.45 1.24
CA GLY A 228 13.51 -6.48 2.28
C GLY A 228 14.69 -6.54 3.23
N GLN A 229 15.50 -5.49 3.38
CA GLN A 229 16.60 -5.46 4.36
C GLN A 229 16.08 -5.61 5.79
N GLY A 230 14.99 -4.91 6.14
CA GLY A 230 14.34 -5.05 7.45
C GLY A 230 13.88 -6.47 7.72
N LEU A 231 13.26 -7.12 6.73
CA LEU A 231 12.84 -8.51 6.78
C LEU A 231 14.05 -9.44 6.99
N THR A 232 15.09 -9.29 6.16
CA THR A 232 16.31 -10.13 6.23
C THR A 232 16.99 -10.01 7.59
N MET A 233 17.13 -8.77 8.10
CA MET A 233 17.70 -8.48 9.41
C MET A 233 16.88 -9.10 10.55
N ALA A 234 15.55 -9.05 10.49
CA ALA A 234 14.70 -9.64 11.51
C ALA A 234 14.78 -11.18 11.48
N LEU A 235 14.74 -11.78 10.29
CA LEU A 235 14.86 -13.23 10.13
C LEU A 235 16.19 -13.76 10.66
N SER A 236 17.29 -13.02 10.48
CA SER A 236 18.61 -13.45 10.95
C SER A 236 18.74 -13.53 12.48
N VAL A 237 17.85 -12.86 13.21
CA VAL A 237 17.78 -12.93 14.69
C VAL A 237 16.63 -13.82 15.18
N GLY A 238 16.01 -14.60 14.30
CA GLY A 238 15.01 -15.61 14.65
C GLY A 238 13.56 -15.12 14.68
N ALA A 239 13.26 -13.97 14.07
CA ALA A 239 11.89 -13.47 13.96
C ALA A 239 10.98 -14.45 13.20
N ALA A 240 9.76 -14.61 13.68
CA ALA A 240 8.67 -15.23 12.95
C ALA A 240 8.14 -14.30 11.86
N THR A 241 7.36 -14.90 10.95
CA THR A 241 6.72 -14.20 9.85
C THR A 241 5.20 -14.29 9.93
N ALA A 242 4.53 -13.39 9.23
CA ALA A 242 3.08 -13.35 9.05
C ALA A 242 2.75 -12.82 7.66
N GLY A 243 1.49 -12.97 7.24
CA GLY A 243 1.04 -12.60 5.89
C GLY A 243 1.54 -13.57 4.81
N SER A 244 0.98 -13.46 3.61
CA SER A 244 1.38 -14.30 2.48
C SER A 244 2.59 -13.71 1.77
N PHE A 245 3.66 -14.48 1.67
CA PHE A 245 4.92 -14.04 1.04
C PHE A 245 4.84 -14.06 -0.49
N ASP A 246 3.91 -14.81 -1.07
CA ASP A 246 3.57 -14.78 -2.50
C ASP A 246 2.46 -13.76 -2.84
N GLY A 247 1.90 -13.10 -1.82
CA GLY A 247 0.85 -12.10 -1.94
C GLY A 247 1.41 -10.68 -2.06
N MET A 248 0.80 -9.90 -2.95
CA MET A 248 1.18 -8.51 -3.20
C MET A 248 -0.04 -7.66 -3.54
N HIS A 249 0.06 -6.38 -3.19
CA HIS A 249 -0.84 -5.37 -3.71
C HIS A 249 -0.37 -4.93 -5.09
N ILE A 250 -1.22 -5.11 -6.10
CA ILE A 250 -0.92 -4.80 -7.50
C ILE A 250 -2.10 -3.98 -8.06
N GLU A 251 -1.80 -2.95 -8.84
CA GLU A 251 -2.79 -2.11 -9.49
C GLU A 251 -2.63 -2.10 -11.01
N LEU A 252 -3.74 -1.89 -11.72
CA LEU A 252 -3.71 -1.55 -13.14
C LEU A 252 -3.28 -0.09 -13.29
N THR A 253 -2.31 0.14 -14.16
CA THR A 253 -1.77 1.48 -14.45
C THR A 253 -1.73 1.74 -15.95
N ASP A 254 -1.80 3.00 -16.36
CA ASP A 254 -1.66 3.39 -17.77
C ASP A 254 -0.29 2.96 -18.28
N ALA A 255 -0.28 1.98 -19.20
CA ALA A 255 0.95 1.40 -19.73
C ALA A 255 1.80 2.40 -20.53
N ARG A 256 1.23 3.55 -20.90
CA ARG A 256 1.91 4.61 -21.65
C ARG A 256 2.56 5.64 -20.72
N SER A 257 2.12 5.72 -19.46
CA SER A 257 2.54 6.77 -18.54
C SER A 257 3.82 6.41 -17.76
N ASN A 258 4.68 7.42 -17.62
CA ASN A 258 5.84 7.40 -16.73
C ASN A 258 5.56 8.11 -15.40
N LYS A 259 4.37 8.68 -15.21
CA LYS A 259 3.95 9.29 -13.95
C LYS A 259 3.86 8.18 -12.88
N PRO A 260 4.45 8.38 -11.68
CA PRO A 260 4.21 7.49 -10.55
C PRO A 260 2.72 7.42 -10.21
N ASN A 261 2.24 6.25 -9.82
CA ASN A 261 0.84 6.05 -9.45
C ASN A 261 -0.16 6.40 -10.56
N ALA A 262 0.17 6.20 -11.84
CA ALA A 262 -0.77 6.39 -12.96
C ALA A 262 -1.85 5.29 -13.02
N ALA A 263 -2.53 5.04 -11.91
CA ALA A 263 -3.55 4.03 -11.77
C ALA A 263 -4.73 4.29 -12.72
N ILE A 264 -5.32 3.21 -13.24
CA ILE A 264 -6.55 3.26 -14.03
C ILE A 264 -7.59 2.45 -13.29
N TYR A 265 -8.55 3.14 -12.69
CA TYR A 265 -9.72 2.52 -12.08
C TYR A 265 -10.85 2.41 -13.09
N GLY A 266 -12.06 2.06 -12.64
CA GLY A 266 -13.26 2.08 -13.49
C GLY A 266 -13.44 0.84 -14.35
N HIS A 267 -12.63 -0.20 -14.16
CA HIS A 267 -12.79 -1.49 -14.85
C HIS A 267 -14.21 -2.04 -14.76
N SER A 268 -14.89 -1.82 -13.63
CA SER A 268 -16.27 -2.23 -13.40
C SER A 268 -17.29 -1.65 -14.38
N TYR A 269 -16.98 -0.54 -15.06
CA TYR A 269 -17.92 0.15 -15.95
C TYR A 269 -17.59 -0.01 -17.44
N GLY A 270 -16.58 -0.82 -17.77
CA GLY A 270 -16.20 -1.17 -19.14
C GLY A 270 -15.97 -2.66 -19.33
N ILE A 271 -15.14 -3.00 -20.31
CA ILE A 271 -14.57 -4.34 -20.43
C ILE A 271 -13.05 -4.28 -20.39
N LEU A 272 -12.43 -5.31 -19.82
CA LEU A 272 -10.99 -5.51 -19.88
C LEU A 272 -10.68 -6.60 -20.89
N VAL A 273 -9.89 -6.26 -21.90
CA VAL A 273 -9.39 -7.21 -22.90
C VAL A 273 -7.87 -7.38 -22.77
N ASN A 274 -7.38 -8.58 -23.04
CA ASN A 274 -5.95 -8.87 -23.06
C ASN A 274 -5.29 -8.41 -24.37
N GLY A 275 -3.99 -8.67 -24.52
CA GLY A 275 -3.23 -8.38 -25.74
C GLY A 275 -3.76 -9.02 -27.03
N ASP A 276 -4.60 -10.06 -26.92
CA ASP A 276 -5.21 -10.80 -28.01
C ASP A 276 -6.65 -10.32 -28.32
N GLY A 277 -7.16 -9.32 -27.59
CA GLY A 277 -8.51 -8.75 -27.79
C GLY A 277 -9.64 -9.54 -27.11
N GLU A 278 -9.32 -10.50 -26.23
CA GLU A 278 -10.28 -11.32 -25.51
C GLU A 278 -10.51 -10.81 -24.07
N ARG A 279 -11.76 -10.88 -23.60
CA ARG A 279 -12.06 -10.68 -22.16
C ARG A 279 -11.52 -11.84 -21.33
N PHE A 280 -11.03 -11.52 -20.14
CA PHE A 280 -10.40 -12.50 -19.24
C PHE A 280 -10.92 -12.50 -17.80
N CYS A 281 -11.69 -11.50 -17.37
CA CYS A 281 -12.21 -11.41 -16.02
C CYS A 281 -13.65 -10.90 -15.98
N ASP A 282 -14.36 -11.16 -14.88
CA ASP A 282 -15.64 -10.52 -14.56
C ASP A 282 -15.37 -9.19 -13.88
N GLU A 283 -15.42 -8.10 -14.64
CA GLU A 283 -15.08 -6.76 -14.19
C GLU A 283 -16.09 -6.21 -13.15
N GLY A 284 -17.30 -6.79 -13.13
CA GLY A 284 -18.41 -6.40 -12.25
C GLY A 284 -18.71 -7.42 -11.15
N LYS A 285 -17.78 -8.33 -10.84
CA LYS A 285 -18.01 -9.45 -9.91
C LYS A 285 -18.44 -8.98 -8.51
N ARG A 286 -17.82 -7.90 -8.04
CA ARG A 286 -18.08 -7.20 -6.77
C ARG A 286 -17.79 -5.71 -7.00
N HIS A 287 -17.87 -4.93 -5.92
CA HIS A 287 -17.41 -3.54 -5.86
C HIS A 287 -16.01 -3.34 -6.48
N LEU A 288 -15.75 -2.12 -6.94
CA LEU A 288 -14.50 -1.73 -7.62
C LEU A 288 -13.28 -1.99 -6.73
N PHE A 289 -13.32 -1.54 -5.48
CA PHE A 289 -12.27 -1.71 -4.48
C PHE A 289 -12.07 -3.19 -4.06
N ALA A 290 -13.08 -4.02 -4.23
CA ALA A 290 -13.00 -5.45 -3.94
C ALA A 290 -12.37 -6.30 -5.06
N THR A 291 -12.18 -5.75 -6.26
CA THR A 291 -11.83 -6.52 -7.47
C THR A 291 -10.57 -6.07 -8.18
N PHE A 292 -10.17 -4.81 -8.06
CA PHE A 292 -9.04 -4.25 -8.82
C PHE A 292 -7.73 -5.04 -8.65
N GLU A 293 -7.37 -5.42 -7.42
CA GLU A 293 -6.15 -6.17 -7.13
C GLU A 293 -6.14 -7.55 -7.80
N GLY A 294 -7.24 -8.30 -7.65
CA GLY A 294 -7.35 -9.64 -8.24
C GLY A 294 -7.29 -9.62 -9.77
N ILE A 295 -7.90 -8.59 -10.39
CA ILE A 295 -7.84 -8.37 -11.83
C ILE A 295 -6.42 -8.02 -12.28
N ALA A 296 -5.71 -7.15 -11.54
CA ALA A 296 -4.32 -6.81 -11.85
C ALA A 296 -3.39 -8.03 -11.73
N VAL A 297 -3.58 -8.86 -10.69
CA VAL A 297 -2.87 -10.14 -10.54
C VAL A 297 -3.15 -11.08 -11.71
N GLU A 298 -4.41 -11.18 -12.16
CA GLU A 298 -4.77 -12.01 -13.30
C GLU A 298 -4.16 -11.50 -14.61
N LEU A 299 -4.18 -10.19 -14.85
CA LEU A 299 -3.54 -9.58 -16.02
C LEU A 299 -2.04 -9.90 -16.05
N TRP A 300 -1.37 -9.73 -14.91
CA TRP A 300 0.05 -10.02 -14.76
C TRP A 300 0.36 -11.49 -15.02
N ARG A 301 -0.27 -12.40 -14.26
CA ARG A 301 0.08 -13.83 -14.24
C ARG A 301 -0.38 -14.60 -15.46
N LYS A 302 -1.52 -14.21 -16.05
CA LYS A 302 -2.21 -15.03 -17.07
C LYS A 302 -2.34 -14.34 -18.41
N GLN A 303 -2.16 -13.02 -18.48
CA GLN A 303 -2.38 -12.22 -19.69
C GLN A 303 -1.12 -11.49 -20.16
N LYS A 304 0.07 -12.02 -19.82
CA LYS A 304 1.39 -11.47 -20.23
C LYS A 304 1.56 -9.99 -19.87
N ASN A 305 0.89 -9.56 -18.79
CA ASN A 305 0.87 -8.21 -18.27
C ASN A 305 0.51 -7.09 -19.29
N LYS A 306 -0.32 -7.42 -20.30
CA LYS A 306 -0.75 -6.47 -21.34
C LYS A 306 -2.25 -6.53 -21.52
N GLY A 307 -2.94 -5.43 -21.26
CA GLY A 307 -4.38 -5.33 -21.45
C GLY A 307 -4.86 -3.93 -21.81
N PHE A 308 -6.17 -3.82 -22.02
CA PHE A 308 -6.83 -2.57 -22.39
C PHE A 308 -8.18 -2.49 -21.69
N LEU A 309 -8.42 -1.40 -20.96
CA LEU A 309 -9.76 -1.03 -20.52
C LEU A 309 -10.46 -0.36 -21.69
N VAL A 310 -11.57 -0.92 -22.15
CA VAL A 310 -12.42 -0.37 -23.22
C VAL A 310 -13.75 0.07 -22.63
N ILE A 311 -14.11 1.33 -22.88
CA ILE A 311 -15.31 2.01 -22.37
C ILE A 311 -15.94 2.87 -23.48
N ASP A 312 -17.14 3.37 -23.23
CA ASP A 312 -17.84 4.31 -24.12
C ASP A 312 -17.82 5.75 -23.58
N GLY A 313 -18.28 6.69 -24.41
CA GLY A 313 -18.33 8.11 -24.06
C GLY A 313 -19.16 8.44 -22.82
N SER A 314 -20.23 7.69 -22.53
CA SER A 314 -21.06 7.94 -21.35
C SER A 314 -20.33 7.62 -20.04
N ILE A 315 -19.42 6.65 -20.06
CA ILE A 315 -18.59 6.29 -18.90
C ILE A 315 -17.49 7.33 -18.70
N ILE A 316 -16.85 7.79 -19.78
CA ILE A 316 -15.87 8.88 -19.70
C ILE A 316 -16.51 10.16 -19.16
N GLU A 317 -17.68 10.55 -19.66
CA GLU A 317 -18.40 11.76 -19.22
C GLU A 317 -18.81 11.67 -17.74
N ARG A 318 -19.25 10.50 -17.27
CA ARG A 318 -19.63 10.29 -15.87
C ARG A 318 -18.46 10.52 -14.91
N PHE A 319 -17.30 9.95 -15.20
CA PHE A 319 -16.18 9.89 -14.26
C PHE A 319 -15.15 11.01 -14.43
N ARG A 320 -15.39 11.96 -15.35
CA ARG A 320 -14.51 13.12 -15.57
C ARG A 320 -15.26 14.45 -15.41
N PRO A 321 -14.66 15.43 -14.70
CA PRO A 321 -13.42 15.31 -13.92
C PRO A 321 -13.64 14.45 -12.66
N GLY A 322 -12.65 13.63 -12.28
CA GLY A 322 -12.79 12.73 -11.14
C GLY A 322 -11.55 11.86 -10.90
N TRP A 323 -11.54 11.12 -9.79
CA TRP A 323 -10.37 10.33 -9.37
C TRP A 323 -10.21 9.03 -10.18
N VAL A 324 -11.30 8.45 -10.69
CA VAL A 324 -11.31 7.14 -11.38
C VAL A 324 -10.30 7.07 -12.54
N TYR A 325 -10.16 8.17 -13.29
CA TYR A 325 -9.18 8.32 -14.36
C TYR A 325 -8.24 9.52 -14.13
N GLY A 326 -8.21 10.08 -12.91
CA GLY A 326 -7.46 11.30 -12.58
C GLY A 326 -5.97 11.07 -12.31
N GLU A 327 -5.61 9.81 -12.08
CA GLU A 327 -4.24 9.42 -11.75
C GLU A 327 -3.32 9.37 -12.98
N THR A 328 -3.84 9.08 -14.17
CA THR A 328 -3.06 9.16 -15.42
C THR A 328 -2.91 10.62 -15.90
N ASP A 329 -1.78 10.92 -16.53
CA ASP A 329 -1.48 12.20 -17.18
C ASP A 329 -1.79 12.20 -18.69
N LEU A 330 -2.37 11.11 -19.21
CA LEU A 330 -2.64 10.91 -20.62
C LEU A 330 -4.14 10.70 -20.87
N GLU A 331 -4.62 11.30 -21.96
CA GLU A 331 -5.97 11.07 -22.44
C GLU A 331 -6.16 9.63 -22.95
N PRO A 332 -7.37 9.07 -22.82
CA PRO A 332 -7.69 7.79 -23.44
C PRO A 332 -7.50 7.86 -24.96
N VAL A 333 -7.11 6.74 -25.55
CA VAL A 333 -7.20 6.55 -27.01
C VAL A 333 -8.69 6.51 -27.36
N TYR A 334 -9.11 7.18 -28.44
CA TYR A 334 -10.51 7.18 -28.86
C TYR A 334 -10.66 6.95 -30.36
N ALA A 335 -11.78 6.34 -30.76
CA ALA A 335 -12.21 6.22 -32.15
C ALA A 335 -13.73 6.00 -32.24
N ASP A 336 -14.34 6.36 -33.37
CA ASP A 336 -15.77 6.13 -33.62
C ASP A 336 -16.07 4.67 -33.99
N ARG A 337 -15.06 3.93 -34.47
CA ARG A 337 -15.19 2.52 -34.84
C ARG A 337 -14.24 1.65 -34.04
N ILE A 338 -14.72 0.49 -33.59
CA ILE A 338 -13.92 -0.42 -32.76
C ILE A 338 -12.71 -0.97 -33.51
N GLY A 339 -12.80 -1.20 -34.83
CA GLY A 339 -11.66 -1.58 -35.67
C GLY A 339 -10.56 -0.52 -35.72
N GLU A 340 -10.92 0.76 -35.80
CA GLU A 340 -9.95 1.88 -35.75
C GLU A 340 -9.28 1.95 -34.37
N LEU A 341 -10.07 1.76 -33.30
CA LEU A 341 -9.53 1.69 -31.95
C LEU A 341 -8.53 0.52 -31.82
N ALA A 342 -8.85 -0.65 -32.36
CA ALA A 342 -7.96 -1.82 -32.35
C ALA A 342 -6.63 -1.55 -33.07
N GLU A 343 -6.67 -0.89 -34.24
CA GLU A 343 -5.48 -0.50 -34.98
C GLU A 343 -4.58 0.43 -34.15
N MET A 344 -5.16 1.45 -33.50
CA MET A 344 -4.44 2.38 -32.65
C MET A 344 -3.82 1.69 -31.42
N LEU A 345 -4.53 0.72 -30.85
CA LEU A 345 -4.06 -0.08 -29.70
C LEU A 345 -3.09 -1.20 -30.10
N ARG A 346 -2.95 -1.48 -31.41
CA ARG A 346 -2.19 -2.62 -31.96
C ARG A 346 -2.67 -3.96 -31.38
N VAL A 347 -3.98 -4.15 -31.42
CA VAL A 347 -4.69 -5.39 -31.06
C VAL A 347 -5.33 -5.97 -32.33
N ASP A 348 -5.59 -7.27 -32.36
CA ASP A 348 -6.33 -7.89 -33.47
C ASP A 348 -7.72 -7.25 -33.59
N GLY A 349 -7.94 -6.52 -34.68
CA GLY A 349 -9.20 -5.82 -34.94
C GLY A 349 -10.38 -6.77 -34.95
N GLY A 350 -10.29 -7.86 -35.73
CA GLY A 350 -11.38 -8.83 -35.87
C GLY A 350 -11.77 -9.49 -34.54
N MET A 351 -10.79 -9.78 -33.67
CA MET A 351 -11.06 -10.32 -32.34
C MET A 351 -11.71 -9.27 -31.44
N LEU A 352 -11.22 -8.03 -31.41
CA LEU A 352 -11.81 -6.99 -30.58
C LEU A 352 -13.25 -6.67 -31.02
N GLU A 353 -13.52 -6.55 -32.32
CA GLU A 353 -14.89 -6.31 -32.80
C GLU A 353 -15.82 -7.48 -32.41
N LYS A 354 -15.33 -8.72 -32.53
CA LYS A 354 -16.08 -9.90 -32.12
C LYS A 354 -16.39 -9.85 -30.63
N THR A 355 -15.40 -9.57 -29.78
CA THR A 355 -15.55 -9.47 -28.32
C THR A 355 -16.59 -8.43 -27.93
N VAL A 356 -16.53 -7.22 -28.50
CA VAL A 356 -17.49 -6.14 -28.21
C VAL A 356 -18.89 -6.51 -28.70
N ARG A 357 -19.02 -7.08 -29.90
CA ARG A 357 -20.31 -7.52 -30.44
C ARG A 357 -20.95 -8.61 -29.58
N GLU A 358 -20.17 -9.62 -29.18
CA GLU A 358 -20.66 -10.72 -28.33
C GLU A 358 -21.03 -10.21 -26.93
N PHE A 359 -20.22 -9.32 -26.35
CA PHE A 359 -20.54 -8.69 -25.07
C PHE A 359 -21.85 -7.90 -25.12
N ASN A 360 -21.99 -6.99 -26.10
CA ASN A 360 -23.19 -6.17 -26.28
C ASN A 360 -24.45 -7.03 -26.47
N ALA A 361 -24.36 -8.11 -27.26
CA ALA A 361 -25.49 -9.01 -27.51
C ALA A 361 -25.87 -9.87 -26.30
N ALA A 362 -24.96 -10.05 -25.33
CA ALA A 362 -25.16 -10.87 -24.15
C ALA A 362 -25.71 -10.10 -22.95
N CYS A 363 -25.69 -8.76 -22.98
CA CYS A 363 -26.21 -7.90 -21.91
C CYS A 363 -27.72 -8.09 -21.73
N ASN A 364 -28.16 -8.17 -20.47
CA ASN A 364 -29.58 -8.17 -20.13
C ASN A 364 -30.17 -6.75 -20.08
N GLU A 365 -31.49 -6.68 -19.93
CA GLU A 365 -32.27 -5.44 -19.90
C GLU A 365 -32.40 -4.81 -18.49
N GLU A 366 -31.73 -5.35 -17.47
CA GLU A 366 -31.76 -4.75 -16.12
C GLU A 366 -31.22 -3.30 -16.16
N PRO A 367 -31.76 -2.39 -15.34
CA PRO A 367 -31.35 -0.99 -15.35
C PRO A 367 -29.90 -0.84 -14.87
N PHE A 368 -29.15 0.05 -15.51
CA PHE A 368 -27.80 0.40 -15.06
C PHE A 368 -27.87 1.32 -13.84
N ASP A 369 -27.31 0.89 -12.72
CA ASP A 369 -27.20 1.69 -11.50
C ASP A 369 -25.79 1.54 -10.89
N PRO A 370 -24.89 2.54 -11.05
CA PRO A 370 -23.52 2.43 -10.56
C PRO A 370 -23.42 2.43 -9.02
N MET A 371 -24.52 2.77 -8.34
CA MET A 371 -24.63 2.81 -6.88
C MET A 371 -25.31 1.55 -6.29
N LYS A 372 -25.47 0.49 -7.10
CA LYS A 372 -25.90 -0.84 -6.64
C LYS A 372 -25.11 -1.93 -7.36
N LEU A 373 -25.00 -3.10 -6.75
CA LEU A 373 -24.79 -4.33 -7.50
C LEU A 373 -26.09 -4.60 -8.26
N ASP A 374 -26.19 -4.04 -9.46
CA ASP A 374 -27.45 -3.84 -10.19
C ASP A 374 -27.98 -5.10 -10.90
N GLY A 375 -27.19 -6.16 -10.96
CA GLY A 375 -27.54 -7.38 -11.70
C GLY A 375 -27.65 -7.16 -13.22
N LYS A 376 -27.22 -5.99 -13.73
CA LYS A 376 -27.09 -5.76 -15.16
C LYS A 376 -25.90 -6.57 -15.65
N ALA A 377 -26.19 -7.72 -16.25
CA ALA A 377 -25.23 -8.81 -16.41
C ALA A 377 -25.18 -9.29 -17.86
N THR A 378 -24.13 -10.05 -18.19
CA THR A 378 -24.09 -10.84 -19.42
C THR A 378 -24.33 -12.33 -19.17
N SER A 379 -24.80 -13.05 -20.19
CA SER A 379 -24.96 -14.51 -20.13
C SER A 379 -24.50 -15.19 -21.43
N GLY A 380 -24.08 -16.45 -21.33
CA GLY A 380 -23.66 -17.25 -22.49
C GLY A 380 -22.25 -16.95 -23.03
N LEU A 381 -21.48 -16.08 -22.37
CA LEU A 381 -20.08 -15.81 -22.74
C LEU A 381 -19.12 -16.76 -22.03
N LYS A 382 -17.90 -16.88 -22.56
CA LYS A 382 -16.77 -17.55 -21.88
C LYS A 382 -16.51 -16.95 -20.49
N VAL A 383 -16.66 -15.63 -20.39
CA VAL A 383 -16.61 -14.88 -19.13
C VAL A 383 -17.85 -14.00 -19.09
N ASN A 384 -18.76 -14.27 -18.17
CA ASN A 384 -19.90 -13.39 -17.94
C ASN A 384 -19.50 -12.22 -17.04
N LYS A 385 -20.20 -11.10 -17.16
CA LYS A 385 -20.07 -9.95 -16.27
C LYS A 385 -21.27 -9.91 -15.35
N SER A 386 -21.05 -9.79 -14.04
CA SER A 386 -22.13 -9.94 -13.04
C SER A 386 -22.96 -8.68 -12.80
N ASN A 387 -22.38 -7.49 -12.94
CA ASN A 387 -23.03 -6.20 -12.71
C ASN A 387 -22.50 -5.15 -13.69
N TRP A 388 -23.25 -4.07 -13.90
CA TRP A 388 -22.85 -2.92 -14.75
C TRP A 388 -22.47 -3.30 -16.19
N ALA A 389 -23.06 -4.36 -16.74
CA ALA A 389 -22.87 -4.79 -18.12
C ALA A 389 -23.72 -3.95 -19.08
N LYS A 390 -23.28 -2.73 -19.35
CA LYS A 390 -23.88 -1.86 -20.36
C LYS A 390 -23.28 -2.15 -21.74
N PRO A 391 -24.08 -2.31 -22.81
CA PRO A 391 -23.55 -2.33 -24.17
C PRO A 391 -22.67 -1.11 -24.46
N LEU A 392 -21.51 -1.34 -25.07
CA LEU A 392 -20.58 -0.28 -25.47
C LEU A 392 -21.04 0.35 -26.78
N GLU A 393 -21.02 1.67 -26.84
CA GLU A 393 -21.48 2.48 -27.97
C GLU A 393 -20.39 3.45 -28.43
N SER A 394 -20.47 3.90 -29.69
CA SER A 394 -19.58 4.94 -30.23
C SER A 394 -19.86 6.31 -29.56
N PRO A 395 -18.84 7.14 -29.30
CA PRO A 395 -17.42 6.89 -29.50
C PRO A 395 -16.83 5.94 -28.45
N TYR A 396 -15.89 5.10 -28.87
CA TYR A 396 -15.18 4.16 -28.02
C TYR A 396 -13.88 4.76 -27.50
N TYR A 397 -13.57 4.47 -26.25
CA TYR A 397 -12.35 4.92 -25.58
C TYR A 397 -11.59 3.73 -25.01
N ALA A 398 -10.28 3.84 -24.94
CA ALA A 398 -9.45 2.86 -24.28
C ALA A 398 -8.24 3.43 -23.53
N PHE A 399 -7.94 2.78 -22.40
CA PHE A 399 -6.68 2.93 -21.69
C PHE A 399 -5.87 1.63 -21.86
N PRO A 400 -4.69 1.67 -22.50
CA PRO A 400 -3.71 0.61 -22.37
C PRO A 400 -3.30 0.46 -20.91
N VAL A 401 -3.41 -0.74 -20.36
CA VAL A 401 -3.12 -1.02 -18.96
C VAL A 401 -2.07 -2.10 -18.80
N THR A 402 -1.25 -1.93 -17.75
CA THR A 402 -0.30 -2.93 -17.26
C THR A 402 -0.36 -2.97 -15.73
N ALA A 403 -0.13 -4.13 -15.16
CA ALA A 403 -0.11 -4.32 -13.71
C ALA A 403 1.25 -3.86 -13.15
N ARG A 404 1.21 -3.12 -12.04
CA ARG A 404 2.40 -2.68 -11.30
C ARG A 404 2.24 -2.93 -9.81
N VAL A 405 3.30 -3.39 -9.16
CA VAL A 405 3.30 -3.71 -7.73
C VAL A 405 3.39 -2.44 -6.89
N VAL A 406 2.65 -2.43 -5.79
CA VAL A 406 2.58 -1.34 -4.80
C VAL A 406 3.27 -1.71 -3.50
N PHE A 407 2.97 -2.89 -2.93
CA PHE A 407 3.59 -3.40 -1.70
C PHE A 407 3.42 -4.92 -1.53
N THR A 408 4.24 -5.52 -0.68
CA THR A 408 4.15 -6.96 -0.33
C THR A 408 3.26 -7.23 0.89
N PHE A 409 2.58 -8.38 0.91
CA PHE A 409 1.69 -8.76 2.01
C PHE A 409 2.39 -9.40 3.21
N GLY A 410 3.39 -10.22 2.92
CA GLY A 410 4.20 -10.94 3.90
C GLY A 410 5.23 -10.05 4.57
N GLY A 411 5.55 -10.38 5.81
CA GLY A 411 6.50 -9.61 6.61
C GLY A 411 6.80 -10.26 7.96
N VAL A 412 7.36 -9.49 8.88
CA VAL A 412 7.67 -9.94 10.23
C VAL A 412 6.39 -10.03 11.06
N LYS A 413 6.32 -11.04 11.93
CA LYS A 413 5.23 -11.17 12.89
C LYS A 413 5.48 -10.26 14.08
N VAL A 414 4.44 -9.53 14.49
CA VAL A 414 4.44 -8.69 15.68
C VAL A 414 3.23 -8.99 16.57
N ASN A 415 3.31 -8.67 17.85
CA ASN A 415 2.11 -8.59 18.70
C ASN A 415 1.39 -7.24 18.50
N THR A 416 0.27 -7.04 19.21
CA THR A 416 -0.52 -5.79 19.16
C THR A 416 0.22 -4.55 19.65
N ASP A 417 1.35 -4.75 20.32
CA ASP A 417 2.23 -3.70 20.83
C ASP A 417 3.36 -3.35 19.83
N SER A 418 3.42 -3.99 18.67
CA SER A 418 4.49 -3.83 17.65
C SER A 418 5.85 -4.45 18.03
N GLN A 419 5.91 -5.33 19.04
CA GLN A 419 7.13 -6.09 19.34
C GLN A 419 7.28 -7.24 18.35
N VAL A 420 8.48 -7.43 17.80
CA VAL A 420 8.76 -8.56 16.89
C VAL A 420 8.74 -9.86 17.67
N LEU A 421 8.03 -10.86 17.17
CA LEU A 421 7.92 -12.17 17.80
C LEU A 421 8.90 -13.17 17.16
N ASP A 422 9.46 -14.06 17.95
CA ASP A 422 10.21 -15.21 17.47
C ASP A 422 9.29 -16.35 16.98
N THR A 423 9.89 -17.43 16.48
CA THR A 423 9.17 -18.63 16.00
C THR A 423 8.36 -19.38 17.07
N LYS A 424 8.52 -19.04 18.36
CA LYS A 424 7.73 -19.55 19.48
C LYS A 424 6.65 -18.57 19.95
N GLY A 425 6.55 -17.40 19.32
CA GLY A 425 5.61 -16.35 19.70
C GLY A 425 6.08 -15.48 20.88
N VAL A 426 7.36 -15.56 21.25
CA VAL A 426 7.94 -14.76 22.34
C VAL A 426 8.54 -13.48 21.75
N PRO A 427 8.32 -12.29 22.35
CA PRO A 427 8.97 -11.06 21.89
C PRO A 427 10.50 -11.16 21.89
N ILE A 428 11.13 -10.73 20.80
CA ILE A 428 12.58 -10.59 20.71
C ILE A 428 12.98 -9.31 21.47
N PRO A 429 13.78 -9.41 22.54
CA PRO A 429 14.11 -8.24 23.35
C PRO A 429 14.85 -7.16 22.54
N GLY A 430 14.41 -5.92 22.69
CA GLY A 430 15.00 -4.76 22.00
C GLY A 430 14.54 -4.55 20.55
N LEU A 431 13.65 -5.38 20.02
CA LEU A 431 13.25 -5.35 18.61
C LEU A 431 11.75 -5.13 18.40
N TRP A 432 11.45 -4.14 17.56
CA TRP A 432 10.10 -3.72 17.22
C TRP A 432 9.97 -3.55 15.70
N ALA A 433 8.75 -3.61 15.19
CA ALA A 433 8.49 -3.34 13.78
C ALA A 433 7.12 -2.70 13.57
N ALA A 434 7.03 -1.81 12.60
CA ALA A 434 5.79 -1.13 12.26
C ALA A 434 5.70 -0.84 10.75
N GLY A 435 4.47 -0.65 10.27
CA GLY A 435 4.18 -0.35 8.87
C GLY A 435 4.17 -1.57 7.98
N GLU A 436 4.51 -1.39 6.72
CA GLU A 436 4.41 -2.45 5.70
C GLU A 436 5.23 -3.69 6.01
N LEU A 437 6.34 -3.54 6.74
CA LEU A 437 7.19 -4.65 7.17
C LEU A 437 6.44 -5.65 8.06
N THR A 438 5.35 -5.26 8.73
CA THR A 438 4.54 -6.18 9.52
C THR A 438 3.57 -6.94 8.61
N GLY A 439 3.73 -8.26 8.55
CA GLY A 439 2.94 -9.10 7.66
C GLY A 439 1.48 -9.19 8.12
N LEU A 440 0.53 -9.04 7.20
CA LEU A 440 -0.90 -8.96 7.57
C LEU A 440 -1.84 -9.60 6.55
N TYR A 441 -1.62 -9.35 5.26
CA TYR A 441 -2.57 -9.70 4.21
C TYR A 441 -2.28 -11.09 3.65
N TYR A 442 -3.30 -11.72 3.05
CA TYR A 442 -3.18 -13.07 2.45
C TYR A 442 -3.81 -13.13 1.06
N ASN A 443 -5.06 -13.59 0.92
CA ASN A 443 -5.70 -13.73 -0.40
C ASN A 443 -6.34 -12.43 -0.91
N GLY A 444 -6.05 -11.32 -0.24
CA GLY A 444 -6.47 -9.99 -0.62
C GLY A 444 -6.12 -8.98 0.47
N ASN A 445 -5.96 -7.73 0.05
CA ASN A 445 -5.82 -6.58 0.93
C ASN A 445 -7.09 -5.72 0.83
N PRO A 446 -7.88 -5.56 1.91
CA PRO A 446 -8.98 -4.65 1.82
C PRO A 446 -8.45 -3.19 1.76
N PRO A 447 -8.97 -2.35 0.86
CA PRO A 447 -8.22 -1.16 0.43
C PRO A 447 -8.25 -0.02 1.44
N LEU A 448 -7.45 1.02 1.18
CA LEU A 448 -7.43 2.28 1.92
C LEU A 448 -7.04 2.14 3.41
N THR A 449 -6.34 1.07 3.78
CA THR A 449 -5.94 0.81 5.18
C THR A 449 -4.44 0.77 5.42
N SER A 450 -3.63 0.57 4.38
CA SER A 450 -2.18 0.41 4.54
C SER A 450 -1.52 1.66 5.17
N VAL A 451 -1.93 2.86 4.75
CA VAL A 451 -1.45 4.13 5.36
C VAL A 451 -1.90 4.25 6.82
N LEU A 452 -3.18 4.00 7.11
CA LEU A 452 -3.71 4.00 8.48
C LEU A 452 -2.94 3.06 9.38
N ARG A 453 -2.70 1.82 8.91
CA ARG A 453 -1.89 0.82 9.61
C ARG A 453 -0.50 1.35 9.93
N CYS A 454 0.18 1.97 8.96
CA CYS A 454 1.52 2.52 9.17
C CYS A 454 1.53 3.62 10.23
N LEU A 455 0.62 4.59 10.14
CA LEU A 455 0.53 5.70 11.08
C LEU A 455 0.16 5.21 12.49
N THR A 456 -0.80 4.28 12.59
CA THR A 456 -1.33 3.81 13.87
C THR A 456 -0.30 2.99 14.63
N PHE A 457 0.25 1.95 14.04
CA PHE A 457 1.24 1.11 14.74
C PHE A 457 2.58 1.81 14.94
N GLY A 458 2.92 2.78 14.08
CA GLY A 458 4.04 3.68 14.31
C GLY A 458 3.84 4.54 15.57
N ARG A 459 2.70 5.24 15.68
CA ARG A 459 2.33 6.06 16.86
C ARG A 459 2.26 5.24 18.14
N LEU A 460 1.66 4.05 18.09
CA LEU A 460 1.53 3.17 19.25
C LEU A 460 2.90 2.69 19.73
N ALA A 461 3.77 2.25 18.82
CA ALA A 461 5.13 1.83 19.16
C ALA A 461 5.92 2.95 19.85
N GLY A 462 5.92 4.17 19.30
CA GLY A 462 6.63 5.30 19.89
C GLY A 462 6.11 5.68 21.27
N THR A 463 4.79 5.68 21.45
CA THR A 463 4.15 5.95 22.76
C THR A 463 4.50 4.88 23.80
N LEU A 464 4.49 3.61 23.42
CA LEU A 464 4.79 2.50 24.33
C LEU A 464 6.28 2.44 24.69
N LEU A 465 7.17 2.70 23.72
CA LEU A 465 8.61 2.83 23.95
C LEU A 465 8.92 3.97 24.94
N ALA A 466 8.23 5.11 24.81
CA ALA A 466 8.34 6.19 25.78
C ALA A 466 7.87 5.74 27.17
N LYS A 467 6.74 5.01 27.26
CA LYS A 467 6.25 4.43 28.51
C LYS A 467 7.28 3.51 29.18
N ARG A 468 7.91 2.62 28.42
CA ARG A 468 8.95 1.70 28.92
C ARG A 468 10.20 2.44 29.40
N PHE A 469 10.56 3.53 28.72
CA PHE A 469 11.65 4.39 29.17
C PHE A 469 11.40 4.94 30.58
N TYR A 470 10.16 5.35 30.91
CA TYR A 470 9.81 5.80 32.26
C TYR A 470 9.89 4.72 33.33
N THR A 471 9.43 3.49 33.01
CA THR A 471 9.34 2.42 34.00
C THR A 471 10.66 1.69 34.23
N GLY A 472 11.67 1.94 33.39
CA GLY A 472 12.93 1.18 33.40
C GLY A 472 12.76 -0.28 33.01
N ASP A 473 11.59 -0.63 32.46
CA ASP A 473 11.22 -1.99 32.13
C ASP A 473 11.90 -2.37 30.82
N SER A 474 12.92 -3.22 30.93
CA SER A 474 13.74 -3.62 29.79
C SER A 474 13.17 -4.79 29.01
N GLY A 475 12.14 -5.49 29.53
CA GLY A 475 11.50 -6.63 28.84
C GLY A 475 12.42 -7.82 28.62
#